data_AF-A0A1B8R6K6-F1
#
_entry.id   AF-A0A1B8R6K6-F1
#
_cell.length_a   1.000
_cell.length_b   1.000
_cell.length_c   1.000
_cell.angle_alpha   90.00
_cell.angle_beta   90.00
_cell.angle_gamma   90.00
#
_symmetry.space_group_name_H-M   'P 1'
#
loop_
_entity.id
_entity.type
_entity.pdbx_description
1 polymer ?
#
loop_
_entity_poly.entity_id
_entity_poly.type
_entity_poly.pdbx_seq_one_letter_code
_entity_poly.pdbx_strand_id
1 'polypeptide(L)'
;MSAIVAFLLRTIGVGGCAFLALYVYDWGLPGALRIPYLSSIPIIGDLTTGRAHSYAADQVQIATAAQKAQCEARLEKTVSSFQYEALAAQLAEERRRRLIADLLTTEASRRAAAAVRAKSEAEAELEARIAADTDPDGGRWTEEDGRWNGKR
;
A
#
# COMPACT_ATOMS: atom_id res chain seq x y z
N MET A 1 -19.79 -47.44 46.45
CA MET A 1 -20.02 -45.98 46.50
C MET A 1 -20.65 -45.50 47.80
N SER A 2 -21.64 -46.18 48.40
CA SER A 2 -22.30 -45.74 49.65
C SER A 2 -21.39 -45.75 50.91
N ALA A 3 -20.43 -46.66 50.99
CA ALA A 3 -19.55 -46.79 52.16
C ALA A 3 -18.58 -45.60 52.34
N ILE A 4 -18.11 -45.01 51.22
CA ILE A 4 -17.18 -43.86 51.24
C ILE A 4 -17.91 -42.60 51.67
N VAL A 5 -19.15 -42.41 51.20
CA VAL A 5 -20.00 -41.28 51.56
C VAL A 5 -20.36 -41.31 53.04
N ALA A 6 -20.72 -42.50 53.58
CA ALA A 6 -21.00 -42.66 55.00
C ALA A 6 -19.77 -42.45 55.90
N PHE A 7 -18.57 -42.83 55.42
CA PHE A 7 -17.32 -42.60 56.14
C PHE A 7 -16.95 -41.10 56.19
N LEU A 8 -17.04 -40.38 55.08
CA LEU A 8 -16.77 -38.94 54.99
C LEU A 8 -17.74 -38.11 55.84
N LEU A 9 -19.03 -38.45 55.81
CA LEU A 9 -20.05 -37.81 56.65
C LEU A 9 -19.78 -37.98 58.15
N ARG A 10 -19.13 -39.07 58.55
CA ARG A 10 -18.84 -39.38 59.96
C ARG A 10 -17.51 -38.76 60.44
N THR A 11 -16.54 -38.57 59.55
CA THR A 11 -15.20 -38.06 59.92
C THR A 11 -15.09 -36.54 59.86
N ILE A 12 -15.75 -35.89 58.91
CA ILE A 12 -15.63 -34.44 58.69
C ILE A 12 -16.95 -33.70 58.94
N GLY A 13 -18.05 -34.43 59.10
CA GLY A 13 -19.38 -33.86 59.28
C GLY A 13 -19.97 -33.24 58.01
N VAL A 14 -21.23 -32.81 58.08
CA VAL A 14 -21.97 -32.24 56.94
C VAL A 14 -21.28 -30.97 56.39
N GLY A 15 -20.69 -30.15 57.27
CA GLY A 15 -19.95 -28.95 56.87
C GLY A 15 -18.69 -29.24 56.05
N GLY A 16 -17.95 -30.30 56.40
CA GLY A 16 -16.78 -30.74 55.64
C GLY A 16 -17.14 -31.26 54.26
N CYS A 17 -18.24 -32.01 54.14
CA CYS A 17 -18.75 -32.47 52.86
C CYS A 17 -19.22 -31.30 51.98
N ALA A 18 -19.87 -30.29 52.56
CA ALA A 18 -20.28 -29.08 51.83
C ALA A 18 -19.07 -28.28 51.33
N PHE A 19 -18.02 -28.14 52.17
CA PHE A 19 -16.78 -27.48 51.78
C PHE A 19 -16.06 -28.23 50.64
N LEU A 20 -15.97 -29.56 50.71
CA LEU A 20 -15.38 -30.36 49.64
C LEU A 20 -16.18 -30.27 48.33
N ALA A 21 -17.51 -30.24 48.41
CA ALA A 21 -18.36 -30.04 47.23
C ALA A 21 -18.14 -28.66 46.60
N LEU A 22 -18.03 -27.61 47.41
CA LEU A 22 -17.75 -26.26 46.94
C LEU A 22 -16.34 -26.15 46.34
N TYR A 23 -15.36 -26.78 46.98
CA TYR A 23 -13.97 -26.81 46.52
C TYR A 23 -13.83 -27.51 45.16
N VAL A 24 -14.47 -28.66 44.98
CA VAL A 24 -14.50 -29.37 43.69
C VAL A 24 -15.25 -28.56 42.63
N TYR A 25 -16.28 -27.80 43.01
CA TYR A 25 -17.03 -26.95 42.07
C TYR A 25 -16.22 -25.74 41.58
N ASP A 26 -15.51 -25.04 42.47
CA ASP A 26 -14.76 -23.82 42.10
C ASP A 26 -13.38 -24.13 41.51
N TRP A 27 -12.67 -25.11 42.06
CA TRP A 27 -11.28 -25.44 41.70
C TRP A 27 -11.13 -26.71 40.85
N GLY A 28 -12.20 -27.49 40.69
CA GLY A 28 -12.17 -28.76 39.98
C GLY A 28 -11.59 -29.91 40.82
N LEU A 29 -11.62 -31.12 40.26
CA LEU A 29 -11.03 -32.31 40.88
C LEU A 29 -9.49 -32.27 40.79
N PRO A 30 -8.75 -32.25 41.93
CA PRO A 30 -7.30 -32.21 41.91
C PRO A 30 -6.72 -33.45 41.22
N GLY A 31 -6.01 -33.24 40.11
CA GLY A 31 -5.41 -34.29 39.29
C GLY A 31 -6.18 -34.68 38.03
N ALA A 32 -7.49 -34.39 37.95
CA ALA A 32 -8.29 -34.66 36.74
C ALA A 32 -7.96 -33.70 35.59
N LEU A 33 -7.46 -32.49 35.91
CA LEU A 33 -6.93 -31.49 34.98
C LEU A 33 -5.80 -31.97 34.05
N ARG A 34 -5.08 -33.05 34.41
CA ARG A 34 -3.96 -33.59 33.62
C ARG A 34 -4.37 -34.61 32.55
N ILE A 35 -5.65 -34.99 32.48
CA ILE A 35 -6.14 -35.97 31.52
C ILE A 35 -6.71 -35.22 30.29
N PRO A 36 -6.03 -35.28 29.12
CA PRO A 36 -6.31 -34.40 27.97
C PRO A 36 -7.68 -34.60 27.29
N TYR A 37 -8.47 -35.59 27.72
CA TYR A 37 -9.78 -35.94 27.14
C TYR A 37 -10.98 -35.61 28.04
N LEU A 38 -10.75 -35.28 29.32
CA LEU A 38 -11.84 -34.97 30.25
C LEU A 38 -12.25 -33.49 30.18
N SER A 39 -11.33 -32.60 29.82
CA SER A 39 -11.58 -31.16 29.63
C SER A 39 -12.34 -30.81 28.35
N SER A 40 -12.45 -31.72 27.37
CA SER A 40 -13.12 -31.48 26.08
C SER A 40 -14.63 -31.77 26.08
N ILE A 41 -15.16 -32.35 27.17
CA ILE A 41 -16.59 -32.64 27.29
C ILE A 41 -17.25 -31.51 28.08
N PRO A 42 -18.22 -30.75 27.54
CA PRO A 42 -18.68 -29.49 28.13
C PRO A 42 -19.22 -29.60 29.57
N ILE A 43 -19.79 -30.75 29.97
CA ILE A 43 -20.36 -30.94 31.33
C ILE A 43 -19.33 -31.50 32.32
N ILE A 44 -18.44 -32.39 31.86
CA ILE A 44 -17.43 -33.07 32.70
C ILE A 44 -16.14 -32.25 32.80
N GLY A 45 -15.83 -31.49 31.74
CA GLY A 45 -14.72 -30.56 31.66
C GLY A 45 -14.82 -29.48 32.72
N ASP A 46 -15.96 -28.82 32.85
CA ASP A 46 -16.15 -27.74 33.83
C ASP A 46 -15.98 -28.22 35.28
N LEU A 47 -16.40 -29.45 35.59
CA LEU A 47 -16.20 -30.11 36.89
C LEU A 47 -14.76 -30.58 37.13
N THR A 48 -13.95 -30.76 36.08
CA THR A 48 -12.57 -31.25 36.17
C THR A 48 -11.54 -30.13 36.11
N THR A 49 -11.79 -29.04 35.36
CA THR A 49 -10.93 -27.84 35.30
C THR A 49 -11.31 -26.75 36.29
N GLY A 50 -12.54 -26.74 36.80
CA GLY A 50 -13.03 -25.69 37.71
C GLY A 50 -13.39 -24.41 36.96
N ARG A 51 -14.44 -23.75 37.44
CA ARG A 51 -15.03 -22.55 36.79
C ARG A 51 -14.04 -21.39 36.68
N ALA A 52 -13.12 -21.25 37.64
CA ALA A 52 -12.12 -20.18 37.64
C ALA A 52 -11.17 -20.24 36.42
N HIS A 53 -10.85 -21.46 35.96
CA HIS A 53 -9.96 -21.65 34.81
C HIS A 53 -10.66 -21.44 33.47
N SER A 54 -11.94 -21.81 33.34
CA SER A 54 -12.73 -21.52 32.14
C SER A 54 -12.97 -20.02 31.96
N TYR A 55 -13.29 -19.29 33.03
CA TYR A 55 -13.40 -17.83 32.97
C TYR A 55 -12.09 -17.12 32.58
N ALA A 56 -10.95 -17.60 33.05
CA ALA A 56 -9.65 -17.04 32.68
C ALA A 56 -9.34 -17.28 31.19
N ALA A 57 -9.65 -18.47 30.67
CA ALA A 57 -9.44 -18.80 29.25
C ALA A 57 -10.34 -17.94 28.33
N ASP A 58 -11.61 -17.78 28.69
CA ASP A 58 -12.56 -16.97 27.92
C ASP A 58 -12.17 -15.48 27.90
N GLN A 59 -11.69 -14.93 29.02
CA GLN A 59 -11.21 -13.56 29.05
C GLN A 59 -9.98 -13.35 28.17
N VAL A 60 -9.05 -14.30 28.13
CA VAL A 60 -7.89 -14.24 27.24
C VAL A 60 -8.32 -14.30 25.78
N GLN A 61 -9.28 -15.14 25.43
CA GLN A 61 -9.81 -15.20 24.05
C GLN A 61 -10.48 -13.89 23.64
N ILE A 62 -11.33 -13.32 24.48
CA ILE A 62 -12.01 -12.04 24.22
C ILE A 62 -10.97 -10.91 24.09
N ALA A 63 -9.99 -10.84 24.99
CA ALA A 63 -8.93 -9.84 24.93
C ALA A 63 -8.09 -9.97 23.66
N THR A 64 -7.75 -11.20 23.26
CA THR A 64 -6.99 -11.47 22.04
C THR A 64 -7.78 -11.09 20.78
N ALA A 65 -9.08 -11.41 20.73
CA ALA A 65 -9.96 -11.03 19.63
C ALA A 65 -10.07 -9.49 19.51
N ALA A 66 -10.23 -8.78 20.63
CA ALA A 66 -10.29 -7.32 20.64
C ALA A 66 -8.98 -6.68 20.18
N GLN A 67 -7.83 -7.20 20.62
CA GLN A 67 -6.51 -6.71 20.16
C GLN A 67 -6.30 -6.97 18.67
N LYS A 68 -6.71 -8.13 18.17
CA LYS A 68 -6.60 -8.47 16.75
C LYS A 68 -7.43 -7.53 15.88
N ALA A 69 -8.68 -7.26 16.25
CA ALA A 69 -9.55 -6.32 15.55
C ALA A 69 -8.97 -4.90 15.51
N GLN A 70 -8.36 -4.43 16.62
CA GLN A 70 -7.69 -3.13 16.64
C GLN A 70 -6.46 -3.07 15.73
N CYS A 71 -5.69 -4.15 15.66
CA CYS A 71 -4.52 -4.24 14.80
C CYS A 71 -4.93 -4.23 13.32
N GLU A 72 -5.93 -5.02 12.95
CA GLU A 72 -6.48 -5.07 11.59
C GLU A 72 -6.99 -3.69 11.14
N ALA A 73 -7.78 -3.00 11.98
CA ALA A 73 -8.26 -1.66 11.67
C ALA A 73 -7.12 -0.62 11.48
N ARG A 74 -6.03 -0.74 12.25
CA ARG A 74 -4.85 0.12 12.08
C ARG A 74 -4.10 -0.17 10.78
N LEU A 75 -3.98 -1.45 10.41
CA LEU A 75 -3.38 -1.86 9.15
C LEU A 75 -4.19 -1.36 7.96
N GLU A 76 -5.50 -1.50 7.98
CA GLU A 76 -6.37 -0.99 6.92
C GLU A 76 -6.26 0.54 6.76
N LYS A 77 -6.22 1.28 7.88
CA LYS A 77 -6.06 2.73 7.85
C LYS A 77 -4.71 3.17 7.30
N THR A 78 -3.64 2.46 7.64
CA THR A 78 -2.29 2.78 7.12
C THR A 78 -2.18 2.44 5.64
N VAL A 79 -2.69 1.28 5.20
CA VAL A 79 -2.68 0.89 3.79
C VAL A 79 -3.49 1.90 2.95
N SER A 80 -4.68 2.28 3.41
CA SER A 80 -5.50 3.28 2.70
C SER A 80 -4.84 4.66 2.64
N SER A 81 -4.17 5.13 3.70
CA SER A 81 -3.43 6.40 3.65
C SER A 81 -2.26 6.33 2.68
N PHE A 82 -1.50 5.23 2.68
CA PHE A 82 -0.39 5.06 1.72
C PHE A 82 -0.87 5.02 0.27
N GLN A 83 -1.97 4.34 -0.02
CA GLN A 83 -2.56 4.31 -1.36
C GLN A 83 -2.99 5.71 -1.81
N TYR A 84 -3.63 6.47 -0.93
CA TYR A 84 -4.03 7.84 -1.21
C TYR A 84 -2.83 8.75 -1.49
N GLU A 85 -1.80 8.70 -0.66
CA GLU A 85 -0.57 9.49 -0.84
C GLU A 85 0.17 9.13 -2.13
N ALA A 86 0.27 7.83 -2.45
CA ALA A 86 0.88 7.37 -3.69
C ALA A 86 0.13 7.91 -4.92
N LEU A 87 -1.21 7.86 -4.91
CA LEU A 87 -2.03 8.42 -5.98
C LEU A 87 -1.89 9.94 -6.09
N ALA A 88 -1.84 10.66 -4.97
CA ALA A 88 -1.63 12.09 -4.94
C ALA A 88 -0.26 12.47 -5.53
N ALA A 89 0.79 11.71 -5.20
CA ALA A 89 2.13 11.90 -5.74
C ALA A 89 2.19 11.65 -7.26
N GLN A 90 1.55 10.57 -7.74
CA GLN A 90 1.46 10.29 -9.17
C GLN A 90 0.74 11.41 -9.93
N LEU A 91 -0.36 11.90 -9.39
CA LEU A 91 -1.13 12.98 -10.01
C LEU A 91 -0.35 14.31 -10.02
N ALA A 92 0.45 14.59 -8.99
CA ALA A 92 1.33 15.76 -8.95
C ALA A 92 2.44 15.65 -10.01
N GLU A 93 3.06 14.48 -10.15
CA GLU A 93 4.07 14.17 -11.16
C GLU A 93 3.50 14.35 -12.58
N GLU A 94 2.30 13.82 -12.85
CA GLU A 94 1.63 14.00 -14.14
C GLU A 94 1.35 15.47 -14.45
N ARG A 95 0.83 16.23 -13.48
CA ARG A 95 0.60 17.67 -13.65
C ARG A 95 1.89 18.41 -13.98
N ARG A 96 2.99 18.08 -13.29
CA ARG A 96 4.30 18.66 -13.57
C ARG A 96 4.78 18.35 -14.98
N ARG A 97 4.63 17.11 -15.44
CA ARG A 97 4.99 16.70 -16.80
C ARG A 97 4.15 17.41 -17.86
N ARG A 98 2.85 17.58 -17.64
CA ARG A 98 1.97 18.33 -18.54
C ARG A 98 2.40 19.79 -18.66
N LEU A 99 2.67 20.46 -17.53
CA LEU A 99 3.17 21.84 -17.55
C LEU A 99 4.48 21.99 -18.33
N ILE A 100 5.42 21.04 -18.15
CA ILE A 100 6.68 21.05 -18.91
C ILE A 100 6.41 20.83 -20.40
N ALA A 101 5.54 19.88 -20.75
CA ALA A 101 5.18 19.61 -22.14
C ALA A 101 4.52 20.82 -22.81
N ASP A 102 3.63 21.52 -22.10
CA ASP A 102 2.99 22.74 -22.59
C ASP A 102 4.01 23.85 -22.84
N LEU A 103 4.93 24.07 -21.89
CA LEU A 103 6.02 25.04 -22.06
C LEU A 103 6.90 24.70 -23.26
N LEU A 104 7.33 23.44 -23.40
CA LEU A 104 8.13 23.00 -24.53
C LEU A 104 7.39 23.17 -25.87
N THR A 105 6.09 22.87 -25.90
CA THR A 105 5.26 23.01 -27.10
C THR A 105 5.11 24.48 -27.49
N THR A 106 4.89 25.37 -26.52
CA THR A 106 4.79 26.82 -26.79
C THR A 106 6.12 27.40 -27.28
N GLU A 107 7.25 27.01 -26.69
CA GLU A 107 8.58 27.41 -27.15
C GLU A 107 8.88 26.88 -28.55
N ALA A 108 8.60 25.61 -28.82
CA ALA A 108 8.78 25.00 -30.13
C ALA A 108 7.93 25.72 -31.20
N SER A 109 6.67 26.01 -30.89
CA SER A 109 5.77 26.75 -31.78
C SER A 109 6.31 28.16 -32.08
N ARG A 110 6.84 28.85 -31.06
CA ARG A 110 7.45 30.18 -31.23
C ARG A 110 8.70 30.11 -32.12
N ARG A 111 9.57 29.13 -31.93
CA ARG A 111 10.77 28.92 -32.76
C ARG A 111 10.40 28.57 -34.21
N ALA A 112 9.40 27.71 -34.40
CA ALA A 112 8.91 27.35 -35.73
C ALA A 112 8.34 28.59 -36.45
N ALA A 113 7.52 29.39 -35.78
CA ALA A 113 6.98 30.62 -36.35
C ALA A 113 8.09 31.63 -36.72
N ALA A 114 9.11 31.78 -35.87
CA ALA A 114 10.26 32.63 -36.15
C ALA A 114 11.07 32.14 -37.35
N ALA A 115 11.31 30.83 -37.46
CA ALA A 115 12.02 30.22 -38.58
C ALA A 115 11.26 30.39 -39.90
N VAL A 116 9.93 30.24 -39.89
CA VAL A 116 9.10 30.48 -41.08
C VAL A 116 9.19 31.94 -41.52
N ARG A 117 9.13 32.90 -40.59
CA ARG A 117 9.28 34.32 -40.91
C ARG A 117 10.66 34.64 -41.48
N ALA A 118 11.72 34.20 -40.82
CA ALA A 118 13.09 34.41 -41.29
C ALA A 118 13.31 33.80 -42.68
N LYS A 119 12.74 32.62 -42.95
CA LYS A 119 12.76 32.01 -44.28
C LYS A 119 12.04 32.89 -45.30
N SER A 120 10.82 33.35 -45.01
CA SER A 120 10.06 34.19 -45.95
C SER A 120 10.73 35.55 -46.21
N GLU A 121 11.40 36.12 -45.20
CA GLU A 121 12.17 37.36 -45.34
C GLU A 121 13.40 37.14 -46.23
N ALA A 122 14.15 36.04 -46.02
CA ALA A 122 15.29 35.69 -46.85
C ALA A 122 14.89 35.37 -48.30
N GLU A 123 13.76 34.69 -48.51
CA GLU A 123 13.22 34.45 -49.86
C GLU A 123 12.80 35.76 -50.53
N ALA A 124 12.12 36.66 -49.82
CA ALA A 124 11.76 37.97 -50.36
C ALA A 124 12.98 38.83 -50.71
N GLU A 125 14.04 38.80 -49.90
CA GLU A 125 15.30 39.48 -50.18
C GLU A 125 16.01 38.89 -51.40
N LEU A 126 16.05 37.55 -51.51
CA LEU A 126 16.61 36.86 -52.67
C LEU A 126 15.88 37.24 -53.96
N GLU A 127 14.54 37.18 -53.95
CA GLU A 127 13.71 37.57 -55.09
C GLU A 127 13.90 39.05 -55.46
N ALA A 128 14.01 39.94 -54.47
CA ALA A 128 14.31 41.35 -54.71
C ALA A 128 15.69 41.54 -55.35
N ARG A 129 16.70 40.77 -54.93
CA ARG A 129 18.04 40.79 -55.53
C ARG A 129 18.02 40.26 -56.96
N ILE A 130 17.31 39.17 -57.23
CA ILE A 130 17.14 38.61 -58.57
C ILE A 130 16.42 39.62 -59.48
N ALA A 131 15.37 40.28 -58.99
CA ALA A 131 14.66 41.29 -59.76
C ALA A 131 15.48 42.55 -60.03
N ALA A 132 16.36 42.93 -59.10
CA ALA A 132 17.29 44.06 -59.25
C ALA A 132 18.49 43.71 -60.15
N ASP A 133 18.83 42.43 -60.28
CA ASP A 133 19.86 41.93 -61.17
C ASP A 133 19.37 41.99 -62.63
N THR A 134 19.67 43.13 -63.26
CA THR A 134 19.33 43.43 -64.65
C THR A 134 20.56 43.39 -65.56
N ASP A 135 21.66 42.82 -65.07
CA ASP A 135 22.93 42.78 -65.79
C ASP A 135 22.80 41.87 -67.04
N PRO A 136 23.12 42.36 -68.25
CA PRO A 136 23.13 41.54 -69.46
C PRO A 136 24.12 40.37 -69.42
N ASP A 137 25.02 40.33 -68.43
CA ASP A 137 26.01 39.26 -68.23
C ASP A 137 25.54 38.13 -67.29
N GLY A 138 24.30 38.15 -66.79
CA GLY A 138 23.70 37.17 -65.84
C GLY A 138 23.66 35.69 -66.27
N GLY A 139 24.34 35.31 -67.34
CA GLY A 139 24.53 33.93 -67.78
C GLY A 139 25.85 33.69 -68.54
N ARG A 140 26.80 34.62 -68.50
CA ARG A 140 28.11 34.44 -69.13
C ARG A 140 29.10 33.94 -68.10
N TRP A 141 29.82 32.88 -68.45
CA TRP A 141 30.96 32.42 -67.66
C TRP A 141 31.97 33.55 -67.59
N THR A 142 32.26 34.02 -66.38
CA THR A 142 33.28 35.04 -66.17
C THR A 142 34.67 34.42 -66.34
N GLU A 143 35.69 35.23 -66.60
CA GLU A 143 37.09 34.75 -66.60
C GLU A 143 37.47 34.10 -65.25
N GLU A 144 36.79 34.44 -64.17
CA GLU A 144 36.99 33.86 -62.85
C GLU A 144 36.43 32.43 -62.76
N ASP A 145 35.30 32.13 -63.40
CA ASP A 145 34.74 30.78 -63.54
C ASP A 145 35.65 29.87 -64.39
N GLY A 146 36.33 30.44 -65.39
CA GLY A 146 37.33 29.74 -66.20
C GLY A 146 38.52 29.21 -65.39
N ARG A 147 38.89 29.87 -64.28
CA ARG A 147 39.99 29.43 -63.40
C ARG A 147 39.68 28.12 -62.67
N TRP A 148 38.40 27.84 -62.41
CA TRP A 148 37.96 26.57 -61.81
C TRP A 148 38.02 25.39 -62.81
N ASN A 149 37.97 25.68 -64.11
CA ASN A 149 38.02 24.68 -65.18
C ASN A 149 39.45 24.33 -65.65
N GLY A 150 40.49 24.97 -65.08
CA GLY A 150 41.90 24.80 -65.45
C GLY A 150 42.58 23.50 -65.03
N LYS A 151 41.83 22.40 -64.86
CA LYS A 151 42.37 21.04 -64.64
C LYS A 151 42.09 20.12 -65.84
N ARG A 152 42.48 20.56 -67.03
CA ARG A 152 42.72 19.68 -68.18
C ARG A 152 44.09 19.96 -68.76
#